data_AF-A0A803VY08-F1
#
_entry.id   AF-A0A803VY08-F1
#
_cell.length_a   1.000
_cell.length_b   1.000
_cell.length_c   1.000
_cell.angle_alpha   90.00
_cell.angle_beta   90.00
_cell.angle_gamma   90.00
#
_symmetry.space_group_name_H-M   'P 1'
#
loop_
_entity.id
_entity.type
_entity.pdbx_description
1 polymer ?
#
loop_
_entity_poly.entity_id
_entity_poly.type
_entity_poly.pdbx_seq_one_letter_code
_entity_poly.pdbx_strand_id
1 'polypeptide(L)'
;MGRAPSPIPVPWAEPPLLPFPPALQAAGPVHRAVGSSVLLPGLENITHSHSTRWEFLNGSGPHPILQHHGGVLPPAIHAAYAGRALFHPSNGSLLLQDVQESDSGTYRVTGDRESLEIQLEVLYPVSRPQLWASSLVAGATGRLVCEVAEGRVDSISWRKDGQPLAPGRVSWLSSSSSVLHLSPATRSDCGSYSCNASNGIGWQESSLEVAIEGLSRRLKHTLRMAVVAVVFAVVSAWGLIIPVCQSQKLRIRGELWRWLSCYTCGLVCIACVLDGAAGVLWMWEEGPSVAVILPEITLSYLTVVTFLVATTVLFQPADFSHLKSKKAHRTMGYAAPGAVLAVLLSSCFLIRSVYQRHEGGCTKFMDVTVLVASTAAVVALPLLVGGGGGGGGGGGGGGGGGGGGGGGGGGGGGGPAPPRHRPLL
;
A
#
# COMPACT_ATOMS: atom_id res chain seq x y z
N MET A 1 4.32 -27.04 58.67
CA MET A 1 3.32 -26.07 58.16
C MET A 1 2.84 -26.56 56.81
N GLY A 2 1.53 -26.79 56.69
CA GLY A 2 0.93 -27.69 55.70
C GLY A 2 0.93 -27.20 54.26
N ARG A 3 0.97 -28.15 53.32
CA ARG A 3 0.68 -27.95 51.90
C ARG A 3 -0.81 -27.64 51.73
N ALA A 4 -1.13 -26.53 51.09
CA ALA A 4 -2.48 -26.20 50.66
C ALA A 4 -2.93 -27.16 49.53
N PRO A 5 -4.19 -27.63 49.52
CA PRO A 5 -4.71 -28.47 48.45
C PRO A 5 -5.07 -27.63 47.21
N SER A 6 -4.86 -28.22 46.04
CA SER A 6 -5.26 -27.70 44.73
C SER A 6 -6.79 -27.60 44.57
N PRO A 7 -7.32 -26.59 43.86
CA PRO A 7 -8.75 -26.44 43.66
C PRO A 7 -9.31 -27.47 42.67
N ILE A 8 -10.48 -28.03 43.00
CA ILE A 8 -11.25 -28.98 42.21
C ILE A 8 -11.96 -28.22 41.07
N PRO A 9 -12.02 -28.75 39.84
CA PRO A 9 -12.79 -28.12 38.76
C PRO A 9 -14.29 -28.30 39.01
N VAL A 10 -15.02 -27.18 39.04
CA VAL A 10 -16.48 -27.13 39.20
C VAL A 10 -17.11 -27.56 37.87
N PRO A 11 -18.09 -28.49 37.83
CA PRO A 11 -18.83 -28.77 36.60
C PRO A 11 -19.70 -27.57 36.24
N TRP A 12 -19.70 -27.22 34.97
CA TRP A 12 -20.53 -26.18 34.38
C TRP A 12 -21.99 -26.55 34.61
N ALA A 13 -22.68 -25.79 35.47
CA ALA A 13 -24.12 -25.92 35.64
C ALA A 13 -24.80 -25.44 34.36
N GLU A 14 -25.61 -26.30 33.74
CA GLU A 14 -26.53 -25.89 32.69
C GLU A 14 -27.46 -24.78 33.23
N PRO A 15 -27.69 -23.69 32.48
CA PRO A 15 -28.62 -22.65 32.92
C PRO A 15 -30.03 -23.26 32.99
N PRO A 16 -30.83 -22.94 34.02
CA PRO A 16 -32.20 -23.42 34.09
C PRO A 16 -32.98 -22.89 32.89
N LEU A 17 -33.76 -23.77 32.24
CA LEU A 17 -34.75 -23.38 31.25
C LEU A 17 -35.70 -22.39 31.91
N LEU A 18 -35.53 -21.10 31.59
CA LEU A 18 -36.45 -20.07 32.03
C LEU A 18 -37.82 -20.35 31.40
N PRO A 19 -38.91 -20.34 32.19
CA PRO A 19 -40.25 -20.46 31.63
C PRO A 19 -40.50 -19.26 30.70
N PHE A 20 -41.12 -19.52 29.55
CA PHE A 20 -41.55 -18.50 28.61
C PHE A 20 -42.36 -17.42 29.34
N PRO A 21 -42.04 -16.13 29.19
CA PRO A 21 -42.91 -15.07 29.68
C PRO A 21 -44.18 -15.04 28.80
N PRO A 22 -45.37 -14.80 29.38
CA PRO A 22 -46.54 -14.52 28.56
C PRO A 22 -46.36 -13.10 28.02
N ALA A 23 -46.18 -12.96 26.70
CA ALA A 23 -46.06 -11.67 26.06
C ALA A 23 -46.81 -11.67 24.73
N LEU A 24 -48.12 -11.43 24.79
CA LEU A 24 -48.81 -10.85 23.64
C LEU A 24 -48.52 -9.35 23.63
N GLN A 25 -48.09 -8.84 22.48
CA GLN A 25 -47.70 -7.47 22.10
C GLN A 25 -46.23 -7.04 22.29
N ALA A 26 -45.66 -6.60 21.16
CA ALA A 26 -44.38 -5.93 20.93
C ALA A 26 -43.11 -6.80 20.78
N ALA A 27 -43.19 -7.95 20.11
CA ALA A 27 -42.01 -8.46 19.40
C ALA A 27 -41.83 -7.63 18.12
N GLY A 28 -40.63 -7.10 17.88
CA GLY A 28 -40.30 -6.43 16.62
C GLY A 28 -40.50 -7.35 15.39
N PRO A 29 -40.30 -6.84 14.16
CA PRO A 29 -40.46 -7.62 12.95
C PRO A 29 -39.61 -8.91 12.98
N VAL A 30 -40.21 -10.01 12.53
CA VAL A 30 -39.52 -11.29 12.35
C VAL A 30 -38.69 -11.20 11.09
N HIS A 31 -37.37 -11.24 11.22
CA HIS A 31 -36.46 -11.17 10.06
C HIS A 31 -36.13 -12.55 9.50
N ARG A 32 -36.19 -12.73 8.19
CA ARG A 32 -35.89 -14.01 7.51
C ARG A 32 -35.11 -13.82 6.22
N ALA A 33 -34.26 -14.77 5.88
CA ALA A 33 -33.47 -14.73 4.65
C ALA A 33 -34.30 -15.19 3.45
N VAL A 34 -34.11 -14.57 2.29
CA VAL A 34 -34.69 -15.06 1.03
C VAL A 34 -34.29 -16.53 0.81
N GLY A 35 -35.27 -17.36 0.41
CA GLY A 35 -35.12 -18.81 0.22
C GLY A 35 -35.23 -19.66 1.50
N SER A 36 -35.32 -19.03 2.69
CA SER A 36 -35.50 -19.76 3.95
C SER A 36 -36.97 -20.13 4.21
N SER A 37 -37.23 -20.83 5.32
CA SER A 37 -38.58 -21.10 5.79
C SER A 37 -38.86 -20.36 7.10
N VAL A 38 -40.08 -19.88 7.28
CA VAL A 38 -40.52 -19.17 8.48
C VAL A 38 -41.73 -19.84 9.10
N LEU A 39 -41.62 -20.15 10.39
CA LEU A 39 -42.76 -20.56 11.20
C LEU A 39 -43.39 -19.33 11.84
N LEU A 40 -44.58 -18.97 11.38
CA LEU A 40 -45.40 -17.93 12.00
C LEU A 40 -46.23 -18.59 13.11
N PRO A 41 -46.05 -18.16 14.37
CA PRO A 41 -46.76 -18.76 15.49
C PRO A 41 -48.27 -18.58 15.34
N GLY A 42 -49.02 -19.64 15.65
CA GLY A 42 -50.47 -19.58 15.75
C GLY A 42 -50.93 -19.01 17.09
N LEU A 43 -52.25 -19.01 17.30
CA LEU A 43 -52.88 -18.64 18.56
C LEU A 43 -52.59 -19.75 19.60
N GLU A 44 -52.02 -19.45 20.78
CA GLU A 44 -51.55 -20.48 21.74
C GLU A 44 -52.67 -21.39 22.32
N ASN A 45 -53.96 -21.09 22.08
CA ASN A 45 -55.14 -21.80 22.63
C ASN A 45 -56.13 -22.31 21.56
N ILE A 46 -55.68 -23.14 20.62
CA ILE A 46 -56.52 -23.62 19.49
C ILE A 46 -57.41 -24.82 19.83
N THR A 47 -57.29 -25.42 21.01
CA THR A 47 -58.11 -26.58 21.41
C THR A 47 -59.62 -26.31 21.41
N HIS A 48 -60.04 -25.04 21.38
CA HIS A 48 -61.44 -24.61 21.30
C HIS A 48 -61.80 -23.83 20.02
N SER A 49 -60.88 -23.62 19.08
CA SER A 49 -61.17 -22.82 17.87
C SER A 49 -61.77 -23.70 16.78
N HIS A 50 -63.03 -23.46 16.44
CA HIS A 50 -63.71 -24.13 15.33
C HIS A 50 -63.21 -23.63 13.98
N SER A 51 -62.55 -22.47 13.92
CA SER A 51 -61.96 -21.95 12.70
C SER A 51 -60.62 -21.26 12.92
N THR A 52 -59.72 -21.36 11.95
CA THR A 52 -58.46 -20.60 11.88
C THR A 52 -58.29 -20.06 10.47
N ARG A 53 -58.04 -18.76 10.36
CA ARG A 53 -57.81 -18.08 9.08
C ARG A 53 -56.53 -17.26 9.13
N TRP A 54 -55.70 -17.42 8.11
CA TRP A 54 -54.50 -16.62 7.88
C TRP A 54 -54.71 -15.67 6.69
N GLU A 55 -54.36 -14.40 6.89
CA GLU A 55 -54.46 -13.33 5.91
C GLU A 55 -53.13 -12.57 5.80
N PHE A 56 -52.74 -12.22 4.58
CA PHE A 56 -51.65 -11.30 4.31
C PHE A 56 -52.21 -9.89 4.13
N LEU A 57 -51.81 -8.96 4.99
CA LEU A 57 -52.22 -7.56 4.92
C LEU A 57 -51.22 -6.81 4.05
N ASN A 58 -51.57 -6.68 2.77
CA ASN A 58 -50.90 -5.75 1.86
C ASN A 58 -51.71 -4.44 1.83
N GLY A 59 -51.11 -3.29 1.50
CA GLY A 59 -51.80 -1.99 1.51
C GLY A 59 -53.08 -1.90 0.66
N SER A 60 -53.34 -2.91 -0.19
CA SER A 60 -54.55 -3.12 -0.99
C SER A 60 -55.69 -3.89 -0.28
N GLY A 61 -55.50 -4.35 0.96
CA GLY A 61 -56.48 -5.09 1.76
C GLY A 61 -56.01 -6.50 2.17
N PRO A 62 -56.83 -7.24 2.95
CA PRO A 62 -56.48 -8.59 3.41
C PRO A 62 -56.57 -9.61 2.26
N HIS A 63 -55.46 -10.31 2.01
CA HIS A 63 -55.37 -11.39 1.03
C HIS A 63 -55.41 -12.75 1.76
N PRO A 64 -56.38 -13.63 1.47
CA PRO A 64 -56.48 -14.90 2.16
C PRO A 64 -55.30 -15.82 1.79
N ILE A 65 -54.64 -16.38 2.80
CA ILE A 65 -53.56 -17.37 2.63
C ILE A 65 -54.14 -18.78 2.81
N LEU A 66 -54.91 -18.95 3.89
CA LEU A 66 -55.38 -20.24 4.36
C LEU A 66 -56.67 -20.09 5.18
N GLN A 67 -57.57 -21.06 5.05
CA GLN A 67 -58.71 -21.24 5.93
C GLN A 67 -58.86 -22.71 6.35
N HIS A 68 -58.98 -22.95 7.66
CA HIS A 68 -59.22 -24.27 8.25
C HIS A 68 -60.43 -24.19 9.19
N HIS A 69 -61.41 -25.08 9.03
CA HIS A 69 -62.69 -25.08 9.76
C HIS A 69 -62.80 -26.18 10.84
N GLY A 70 -61.66 -26.67 11.32
CA GLY A 70 -61.60 -27.74 12.30
C GLY A 70 -62.07 -29.09 11.73
N GLY A 71 -61.63 -30.19 12.36
CA GLY A 71 -61.99 -31.55 11.95
C GLY A 71 -61.05 -32.20 10.92
N VAL A 72 -61.57 -33.18 10.17
CA VAL A 72 -60.78 -34.09 9.30
C VAL A 72 -60.49 -33.49 7.91
N LEU A 73 -61.10 -32.36 7.56
CA LEU A 73 -60.90 -31.76 6.24
C LEU A 73 -59.52 -31.09 6.11
N PRO A 74 -58.85 -31.25 4.95
CA PRO A 74 -57.59 -30.58 4.71
C PRO A 74 -57.76 -29.05 4.69
N PRO A 75 -56.73 -28.30 5.10
CA PRO A 75 -56.72 -26.85 5.03
C PRO A 75 -56.92 -26.32 3.60
N ALA A 76 -57.80 -25.32 3.41
CA ALA A 76 -57.99 -24.65 2.13
C ALA A 76 -56.93 -23.57 1.94
N ILE A 77 -55.85 -23.90 1.23
CA ILE A 77 -54.73 -23.00 0.92
C ILE A 77 -55.01 -22.26 -0.39
N HIS A 78 -54.82 -20.94 -0.40
CA HIS A 78 -55.01 -20.12 -1.58
C HIS A 78 -53.94 -20.42 -2.64
N ALA A 79 -54.31 -20.38 -3.93
CA ALA A 79 -53.45 -20.81 -5.04
C ALA A 79 -52.07 -20.12 -5.07
N ALA A 80 -51.99 -18.84 -4.69
CA ALA A 80 -50.74 -18.07 -4.62
C ALA A 80 -49.71 -18.62 -3.60
N TYR A 81 -50.18 -19.40 -2.61
CA TYR A 81 -49.35 -20.00 -1.56
C TYR A 81 -49.31 -21.53 -1.63
N ALA A 82 -49.94 -22.12 -2.65
CA ALA A 82 -49.94 -23.57 -2.85
C ALA A 82 -48.52 -24.09 -3.07
N GLY A 83 -48.16 -25.17 -2.38
CA GLY A 83 -46.83 -25.78 -2.46
C GLY A 83 -45.75 -25.13 -1.59
N ARG A 84 -46.04 -23.98 -0.94
CA ARG A 84 -45.10 -23.29 -0.05
C ARG A 84 -45.65 -23.00 1.34
N ALA A 85 -46.96 -22.91 1.51
CA ALA A 85 -47.60 -22.78 2.82
C ALA A 85 -47.96 -24.17 3.40
N LEU A 86 -47.49 -24.45 4.61
CA LEU A 86 -47.77 -25.66 5.38
C LEU A 86 -48.41 -25.29 6.71
N PHE A 87 -49.64 -25.76 6.94
CA PHE A 87 -50.38 -25.52 8.16
C PHE A 87 -50.16 -26.64 9.18
N HIS A 88 -49.97 -26.28 10.44
CA HIS A 88 -49.89 -27.23 11.55
C HIS A 88 -51.19 -27.16 12.37
N PRO A 89 -52.13 -28.11 12.22
CA PRO A 89 -53.42 -28.05 12.91
C PRO A 89 -53.31 -28.15 14.45
N SER A 90 -52.23 -28.73 14.97
CA SER A 90 -52.01 -28.93 16.40
C SER A 90 -51.84 -27.62 17.18
N ASN A 91 -51.28 -26.59 16.54
CA ASN A 91 -50.98 -25.29 17.16
C ASN A 91 -51.31 -24.09 16.25
N GLY A 92 -52.00 -24.33 15.13
CA GLY A 92 -52.44 -23.32 14.16
C GLY A 92 -51.33 -22.48 13.53
N SER A 93 -50.08 -22.92 13.65
CA SER A 93 -48.93 -22.24 13.09
C SER A 93 -48.87 -22.44 11.57
N LEU A 94 -48.35 -21.43 10.89
CA LEU A 94 -48.15 -21.43 9.45
C LEU A 94 -46.66 -21.46 9.15
N LEU A 95 -46.19 -22.52 8.51
CA LEU A 95 -44.84 -22.60 7.96
C LEU A 95 -44.89 -22.15 6.50
N LEU A 96 -44.25 -21.03 6.19
CA LEU A 96 -44.08 -20.55 4.83
C LEU A 96 -42.66 -20.88 4.36
N GLN A 97 -42.55 -21.67 3.30
CA GLN A 97 -41.30 -22.12 2.70
C GLN A 97 -40.87 -21.22 1.53
N ASP A 98 -39.56 -21.23 1.27
CA ASP A 98 -38.92 -20.49 0.17
C ASP A 98 -39.36 -19.03 0.12
N VAL A 99 -39.25 -18.33 1.25
CA VAL A 99 -39.71 -16.94 1.39
C VAL A 99 -38.97 -16.00 0.44
N GLN A 100 -39.69 -15.08 -0.18
CA GLN A 100 -39.18 -14.08 -1.11
C GLN A 100 -39.30 -12.68 -0.48
N GLU A 101 -38.54 -11.70 -0.97
CA GLU A 101 -38.60 -10.32 -0.47
C GLU A 101 -40.04 -9.76 -0.54
N SER A 102 -40.80 -10.13 -1.57
CA SER A 102 -42.21 -9.75 -1.75
C SER A 102 -43.17 -10.30 -0.70
N ASP A 103 -42.76 -11.32 0.06
CA ASP A 103 -43.57 -11.87 1.16
C ASP A 103 -43.46 -11.02 2.43
N SER A 104 -42.65 -9.96 2.42
CA SER A 104 -42.55 -9.00 3.52
C SER A 104 -43.86 -8.24 3.72
N GLY A 105 -44.33 -8.18 4.96
CA GLY A 105 -45.57 -7.50 5.31
C GLY A 105 -46.17 -8.01 6.61
N THR A 106 -47.42 -7.64 6.86
CA THR A 106 -48.11 -8.03 8.09
C THR A 106 -49.01 -9.23 7.84
N TYR A 107 -48.77 -10.31 8.57
CA TYR A 107 -49.58 -11.52 8.55
C TYR A 107 -50.52 -11.51 9.74
N ARG A 108 -51.80 -11.78 9.50
CA ARG A 108 -52.81 -11.84 10.54
C ARG A 108 -53.40 -13.23 10.61
N VAL A 109 -53.38 -13.81 11.82
CA VAL A 109 -54.13 -15.01 12.14
C VAL A 109 -55.37 -14.61 12.94
N THR A 110 -56.51 -15.13 12.53
CA THR A 110 -57.81 -14.94 13.19
C THR A 110 -58.37 -16.29 13.61
N GLY A 111 -58.66 -16.42 14.90
CA GLY A 111 -59.45 -17.53 15.47
C GLY A 111 -60.88 -17.06 15.76
N ASP A 112 -61.60 -17.81 16.59
CA ASP A 112 -63.01 -17.52 16.88
C ASP A 112 -63.22 -16.21 17.69
N ARG A 113 -62.27 -15.85 18.57
CA ARG A 113 -62.38 -14.65 19.43
C ARG A 113 -61.12 -13.80 19.53
N GLU A 114 -59.99 -14.25 18.96
CA GLU A 114 -58.73 -13.52 19.05
C GLU A 114 -58.05 -13.43 17.69
N SER A 115 -57.24 -12.40 17.54
CA SER A 115 -56.45 -12.15 16.34
C SER A 115 -55.04 -11.76 16.74
N LEU A 116 -54.05 -12.30 16.04
CA LEU A 116 -52.65 -11.95 16.22
C LEU A 116 -52.08 -11.44 14.89
N GLU A 117 -51.38 -10.31 14.96
CA GLU A 117 -50.67 -9.73 13.82
C GLU A 117 -49.16 -9.88 14.02
N ILE A 118 -48.48 -10.32 12.95
CA ILE A 118 -47.05 -10.60 12.92
C ILE A 118 -46.46 -9.86 11.74
N GLN A 119 -45.45 -9.03 11.99
CA GLN A 119 -44.71 -8.35 10.94
C GLN A 119 -43.55 -9.24 10.49
N LEU A 120 -43.52 -9.61 9.22
CA LEU A 120 -42.44 -10.37 8.58
C LEU A 120 -41.63 -9.45 7.67
N GLU A 121 -40.31 -9.44 7.83
CA GLU A 121 -39.40 -8.77 6.92
C GLU A 121 -38.42 -9.80 6.33
N VAL A 122 -38.49 -9.98 5.02
CA VAL A 122 -37.63 -10.92 4.30
C VAL A 122 -36.50 -10.13 3.66
N LEU A 123 -35.27 -10.42 4.06
CA LEU A 123 -34.07 -9.68 3.68
C LEU A 123 -33.12 -10.55 2.84
N TYR A 124 -32.41 -9.91 1.92
CA TYR A 124 -31.22 -10.51 1.31
C TYR A 124 -30.06 -10.50 2.29
N PRO A 125 -29.21 -11.56 2.32
CA PRO A 125 -27.99 -11.56 3.10
C PRO A 125 -27.08 -10.39 2.71
N VAL A 126 -26.41 -9.79 3.70
CA VAL A 126 -25.42 -8.74 3.44
C VAL A 126 -24.25 -9.36 2.69
N SER A 127 -23.80 -8.69 1.61
CA SER A 127 -22.57 -9.06 0.91
C SER A 127 -21.32 -8.76 1.75
N ARG A 128 -20.19 -9.36 1.37
CA ARG A 128 -18.91 -9.05 2.03
C ARG A 128 -18.51 -7.59 1.78
N PRO A 129 -18.21 -6.81 2.82
CA PRO A 129 -17.79 -5.43 2.63
C PRO A 129 -16.47 -5.35 1.85
N GLN A 130 -16.33 -4.33 1.03
CA GLN A 130 -15.10 -3.98 0.33
C GLN A 130 -14.35 -2.91 1.12
N LEU A 131 -13.08 -3.19 1.44
CA LEU A 131 -12.21 -2.31 2.22
C LEU A 131 -11.02 -1.84 1.40
N TRP A 132 -10.76 -0.54 1.47
CA TRP A 132 -9.55 0.05 0.92
C TRP A 132 -9.11 1.27 1.73
N ALA A 133 -7.82 1.59 1.61
CA ALA A 133 -7.22 2.73 2.26
C ALA A 133 -6.69 3.73 1.21
N SER A 134 -6.72 5.02 1.54
CA SER A 134 -5.98 6.04 0.81
C SER A 134 -4.47 5.89 1.03
N SER A 135 -3.65 6.75 0.42
CA SER A 135 -2.24 6.87 0.84
C SER A 135 -2.17 7.23 2.32
N LEU A 136 -1.47 6.42 3.11
CA LEU A 136 -1.32 6.57 4.56
C LEU A 136 0.12 6.95 4.88
N VAL A 137 0.35 8.22 5.19
CA VAL A 137 1.68 8.77 5.51
C VAL A 137 1.66 9.37 6.91
N ALA A 138 2.69 9.11 7.70
CA ALA A 138 2.81 9.60 9.07
C ALA A 138 2.74 11.14 9.15
N GLY A 139 1.81 11.66 9.95
CA GLY A 139 1.53 13.09 10.10
C GLY A 139 0.50 13.66 9.10
N ALA A 140 0.13 12.91 8.06
CA ALA A 140 -0.90 13.31 7.11
C ALA A 140 -2.28 12.76 7.50
N THR A 141 -3.34 13.25 6.85
CA THR A 141 -4.69 12.69 7.02
C THR A 141 -4.88 11.48 6.10
N GLY A 142 -5.17 10.33 6.69
CA GLY A 142 -5.51 9.09 6.02
C GLY A 142 -7.01 8.76 6.11
N ARG A 143 -7.51 7.95 5.17
CA ARG A 143 -8.89 7.45 5.16
C ARG A 143 -8.93 5.97 4.84
N LEU A 144 -9.73 5.22 5.58
CA LEU A 144 -10.15 3.86 5.22
C LEU A 144 -11.62 3.91 4.88
N VAL A 145 -12.02 3.24 3.81
CA VAL A 145 -13.41 3.21 3.33
C VAL A 145 -13.90 1.79 3.41
N CYS A 146 -15.14 1.64 3.87
CA CYS A 146 -15.88 0.39 3.85
C CYS A 146 -17.19 0.59 3.11
N GLU A 147 -17.40 -0.22 2.07
CA GLU A 147 -18.60 -0.17 1.23
C GLU A 147 -19.18 -1.57 1.03
N VAL A 148 -20.51 -1.67 1.10
CA VAL A 148 -21.26 -2.90 0.88
C VAL A 148 -22.08 -2.73 -0.40
N ALA A 149 -21.87 -3.63 -1.37
CA ALA A 149 -22.48 -3.52 -2.69
C ALA A 149 -23.92 -4.06 -2.73
N GLU A 150 -24.18 -5.17 -2.03
CA GLU A 150 -25.46 -5.88 -2.07
C GLU A 150 -25.99 -6.22 -0.68
N GLY A 151 -27.32 -6.22 -0.56
CA GLY A 151 -28.06 -6.44 0.68
C GLY A 151 -28.30 -5.15 1.45
N ARG A 152 -29.44 -5.07 2.16
CA ARG A 152 -29.74 -3.98 3.07
C ARG A 152 -28.79 -4.04 4.27
N VAL A 153 -28.16 -2.92 4.60
CA VAL A 153 -27.28 -2.78 5.76
C VAL A 153 -27.98 -1.97 6.82
N ASP A 154 -28.11 -2.54 8.02
CA ASP A 154 -28.69 -1.85 9.18
C ASP A 154 -27.61 -1.24 10.07
N SER A 155 -26.43 -1.87 10.13
CA SER A 155 -25.29 -1.33 10.87
C SER A 155 -23.94 -1.72 10.25
N ILE A 156 -22.96 -0.83 10.41
CA ILE A 156 -21.54 -1.04 10.14
C ILE A 156 -20.74 -0.74 11.41
N SER A 157 -19.79 -1.59 11.75
CA SER A 157 -18.91 -1.38 12.90
C SER A 157 -17.46 -1.60 12.52
N TRP A 158 -16.59 -0.72 13.01
CA TRP A 158 -15.16 -0.79 12.76
C TRP A 158 -14.42 -1.32 13.98
N ARG A 159 -13.41 -2.15 13.73
CA ARG A 159 -12.49 -2.65 14.75
C ARG A 159 -11.06 -2.45 14.30
N LYS A 160 -10.17 -2.30 15.27
CA LYS A 160 -8.71 -2.33 15.09
C LYS A 160 -8.16 -3.41 16.00
N ASP A 161 -7.41 -4.34 15.43
CA ASP A 161 -6.78 -5.45 16.15
C ASP A 161 -7.79 -6.24 17.01
N GLY A 162 -9.02 -6.39 16.49
CA GLY A 162 -10.15 -7.06 17.17
C GLY A 162 -10.92 -6.19 18.17
N GLN A 163 -10.43 -5.00 18.53
CA GLN A 163 -11.08 -4.10 19.48
C GLN A 163 -11.93 -3.03 18.79
N PRO A 164 -13.08 -2.64 19.37
CA PRO A 164 -13.90 -1.58 18.82
C PRO A 164 -13.17 -0.24 18.83
N LEU A 165 -13.29 0.53 17.75
CA LEU A 165 -12.68 1.85 17.66
C LEU A 165 -13.43 2.89 18.51
N ALA A 166 -12.69 3.88 19.01
CA ALA A 166 -13.27 4.99 19.76
C ALA A 166 -14.26 5.80 18.90
N PRO A 167 -15.40 6.23 19.47
CA PRO A 167 -16.36 7.09 18.78
C PRO A 167 -15.70 8.41 18.36
N GLY A 168 -16.04 8.92 17.17
CA GLY A 168 -15.59 10.23 16.66
C GLY A 168 -14.56 10.20 15.53
N ARG A 169 -13.98 9.04 15.19
CA ARG A 169 -13.11 8.88 14.01
C ARG A 169 -13.84 8.41 12.75
N VAL A 170 -15.08 7.94 12.90
CA VAL A 170 -15.87 7.34 11.81
C VAL A 170 -16.92 8.35 11.34
N SER A 171 -17.00 8.54 10.02
CA SER A 171 -18.07 9.27 9.35
C SER A 171 -18.92 8.31 8.51
N TRP A 172 -20.22 8.55 8.50
CA TRP A 172 -21.20 7.74 7.79
C TRP A 172 -21.65 8.47 6.55
N LEU A 173 -21.40 7.89 5.38
CA LEU A 173 -21.82 8.49 4.10
C LEU A 173 -23.22 7.99 3.73
N SER A 174 -23.50 6.71 3.98
CA SER A 174 -24.81 6.07 3.83
C SER A 174 -24.93 4.92 4.84
N SER A 175 -26.06 4.20 4.82
CA SER A 175 -26.20 2.96 5.59
C SER A 175 -25.23 1.86 5.14
N SER A 176 -24.85 1.85 3.86
CA SER A 176 -23.95 0.86 3.24
C SER A 176 -22.50 1.33 3.07
N SER A 177 -22.18 2.57 3.45
CA SER A 177 -20.85 3.17 3.26
C SER A 177 -20.41 3.99 4.46
N SER A 178 -19.21 3.70 4.97
CA SER A 178 -18.60 4.42 6.08
C SER A 178 -17.11 4.67 5.85
N VAL A 179 -16.61 5.77 6.42
CA VAL A 179 -15.22 6.21 6.28
C VAL A 179 -14.60 6.40 7.67
N LEU A 180 -13.47 5.73 7.91
CA LEU A 180 -12.66 5.93 9.08
C LEU A 180 -11.53 6.92 8.78
N HIS A 181 -11.45 7.99 9.56
CA HIS A 181 -10.43 9.04 9.44
C HIS A 181 -9.27 8.80 10.41
N LEU A 182 -8.05 8.82 9.86
CA LEU A 182 -6.79 8.78 10.62
C LEU A 182 -6.11 10.16 10.49
N SER A 183 -6.39 11.08 11.42
CA SER A 183 -5.91 12.47 11.34
C SER A 183 -5.44 13.00 12.69
N PRO A 184 -4.13 13.27 12.88
CA PRO A 184 -3.02 12.86 12.00
C PRO A 184 -2.79 11.35 12.08
N ALA A 185 -2.36 10.73 10.97
CA ALA A 185 -1.97 9.32 10.96
C ALA A 185 -0.65 9.11 11.71
N THR A 186 -0.58 8.10 12.56
CA THR A 186 0.57 7.83 13.44
C THR A 186 0.98 6.37 13.41
N ARG A 187 2.20 6.05 13.88
CA ARG A 187 2.68 4.67 13.98
C ARG A 187 1.74 3.74 14.77
N SER A 188 1.02 4.26 15.76
CA SER A 188 0.05 3.46 16.54
C SER A 188 -1.21 3.09 15.75
N ASP A 189 -1.49 3.79 14.64
CA ASP A 189 -2.58 3.44 13.73
C ASP A 189 -2.21 2.28 12.79
N CYS A 190 -1.00 1.71 12.90
CA CYS A 190 -0.70 0.46 12.21
C CYS A 190 -1.40 -0.72 12.87
N GLY A 191 -1.87 -1.67 12.07
CA GLY A 191 -2.52 -2.89 12.53
C GLY A 191 -3.61 -3.37 11.57
N SER A 192 -4.39 -4.34 12.04
CA SER A 192 -5.45 -4.96 11.25
C SER A 192 -6.77 -4.24 11.51
N TYR A 193 -7.34 -3.63 10.48
CA TYR A 193 -8.65 -2.99 10.57
C TYR A 193 -9.71 -3.90 9.99
N SER A 194 -10.79 -4.11 10.73
CA SER A 194 -11.95 -4.84 10.22
C SER A 194 -13.21 -3.98 10.20
N CYS A 195 -14.03 -4.23 9.19
CA CYS A 195 -15.35 -3.64 9.04
C CYS A 195 -16.37 -4.77 9.03
N ASN A 196 -17.30 -4.72 9.97
CA ASN A 196 -18.41 -5.65 10.05
C ASN A 196 -19.69 -4.92 9.63
N ALA A 197 -20.33 -5.40 8.58
CA ALA A 197 -21.64 -4.95 8.15
C ALA A 197 -22.70 -6.00 8.50
N SER A 198 -23.80 -5.57 9.10
CA SER A 198 -24.86 -6.45 9.57
C SER A 198 -26.24 -5.97 9.16
N ASN A 199 -27.15 -6.93 9.09
CA ASN A 199 -28.57 -6.69 8.99
C ASN A 199 -29.34 -7.61 9.92
N GLY A 200 -30.66 -7.50 9.89
CA GLY A 200 -31.58 -8.29 10.68
C GLY A 200 -31.44 -9.83 10.62
N ILE A 201 -30.74 -10.39 9.64
CA ILE A 201 -30.61 -11.84 9.44
C ILE A 201 -29.17 -12.35 9.55
N GLY A 202 -28.16 -11.48 9.55
CA GLY A 202 -26.77 -11.90 9.60
C GLY A 202 -25.77 -10.75 9.49
N TRP A 203 -24.50 -11.12 9.37
CA TRP A 203 -23.40 -10.17 9.23
C TRP A 203 -22.30 -10.73 8.34
N GLN A 204 -21.50 -9.84 7.77
CA GLN A 204 -20.27 -10.14 7.06
C GLN A 204 -19.17 -9.19 7.55
N GLU A 205 -17.94 -9.70 7.57
CA GLU A 205 -16.77 -8.93 7.95
C GLU A 205 -15.69 -9.05 6.89
N SER A 206 -14.94 -7.96 6.72
CA SER A 206 -13.71 -7.94 5.94
C SER A 206 -12.62 -7.24 6.75
N SER A 207 -11.37 -7.60 6.48
CA SER A 207 -10.21 -7.03 7.15
C SER A 207 -9.15 -6.56 6.15
N LEU A 208 -8.43 -5.51 6.54
CA LEU A 208 -7.34 -4.91 5.79
C LEU A 208 -6.17 -4.64 6.74
N GLU A 209 -4.98 -5.10 6.34
CA GLU A 209 -3.76 -4.77 7.06
C GLU A 209 -3.31 -3.36 6.68
N VAL A 210 -3.21 -2.49 7.69
CA VAL A 210 -2.88 -1.08 7.51
C VAL A 210 -1.46 -0.82 8.00
N ALA A 211 -0.62 -0.36 7.07
CA ALA A 211 0.71 0.11 7.36
C ALA A 211 0.83 1.60 7.04
N ILE A 212 1.19 2.40 8.05
CA ILE A 212 1.48 3.83 7.89
C ILE A 212 2.90 3.99 7.35
N GLU A 213 3.03 4.60 6.18
CA GLU A 213 4.32 4.95 5.60
C GLU A 213 4.96 6.08 6.42
N GLY A 214 6.19 5.88 6.91
CA GLY A 214 6.92 6.92 7.62
C GLY A 214 7.47 8.03 6.70
N LEU A 215 7.48 7.77 5.39
CA LEU A 215 8.19 8.54 4.38
C LEU A 215 7.25 8.95 3.25
N SER A 216 7.09 10.25 3.02
CA SER A 216 6.34 10.76 1.88
C SER A 216 7.09 10.51 0.55
N ARG A 217 6.38 10.63 -0.58
CA ARG A 217 6.98 10.46 -1.92
C ARG A 217 8.19 11.40 -2.14
N ARG A 218 8.11 12.64 -1.68
CA ARG A 218 9.21 13.61 -1.82
C ARG A 218 10.43 13.18 -1.02
N LEU A 219 10.23 12.81 0.25
CA LEU A 219 11.32 12.36 1.12
C LEU A 219 11.98 11.06 0.63
N LYS A 220 11.21 10.14 0.00
CA LYS A 220 11.76 8.97 -0.70
C LYS A 220 12.71 9.40 -1.84
N HIS A 221 12.37 10.43 -2.61
CA HIS A 221 13.27 10.99 -3.62
C HIS A 221 14.47 11.70 -3.01
N THR A 222 14.30 12.52 -1.96
CA THR A 222 15.40 13.14 -1.21
C THR A 222 16.44 12.11 -0.79
N LEU A 223 16.00 10.99 -0.21
CA LEU A 223 16.90 9.91 0.21
C LEU A 223 17.66 9.30 -0.97
N ARG A 224 16.98 9.01 -2.08
CA ARG A 224 17.65 8.47 -3.29
C ARG A 224 18.71 9.42 -3.82
N MET A 225 18.38 10.71 -3.92
CA MET A 225 19.30 11.72 -4.44
C MET A 225 20.51 11.90 -3.51
N ALA A 226 20.31 11.97 -2.19
CA ALA A 226 21.39 12.06 -1.21
C ALA A 226 22.29 10.81 -1.24
N VAL A 227 21.73 9.60 -1.33
CA VAL A 227 22.51 8.36 -1.42
C VAL A 227 23.34 8.33 -2.72
N VAL A 228 22.75 8.71 -3.86
CA VAL A 228 23.47 8.79 -5.13
C VAL A 228 24.58 9.86 -5.04
N ALA A 229 24.31 11.04 -4.47
CA ALA A 229 25.31 12.08 -4.25
C ALA A 229 26.52 11.57 -3.44
N VAL A 230 26.28 10.80 -2.38
CA VAL A 230 27.35 10.15 -1.59
C VAL A 230 28.19 9.21 -2.46
N VAL A 231 27.59 8.41 -3.33
CA VAL A 231 28.34 7.51 -4.23
C VAL A 231 29.26 8.30 -5.16
N PHE A 232 28.75 9.36 -5.80
CA PHE A 232 29.56 10.24 -6.65
C PHE A 232 30.69 10.91 -5.87
N ALA A 233 30.40 11.42 -4.66
CA ALA A 233 31.38 12.06 -3.80
C ALA A 233 32.49 11.08 -3.39
N VAL A 234 32.16 9.86 -2.96
CA VAL A 234 33.13 8.83 -2.58
C VAL A 234 34.02 8.44 -3.76
N VAL A 235 33.45 8.16 -4.95
CA VAL A 235 34.29 7.77 -6.11
C VAL A 235 35.20 8.92 -6.55
N SER A 236 34.72 10.16 -6.51
CA SER A 236 35.54 11.33 -6.79
C SER A 236 36.67 11.52 -5.77
N ALA A 237 36.44 11.21 -4.49
CA ALA A 237 37.46 11.27 -3.44
C ALA A 237 38.62 10.33 -3.72
N TRP A 238 38.35 9.08 -4.13
CA TRP A 238 39.39 8.13 -4.54
C TRP A 238 40.22 8.68 -5.70
N GLY A 239 39.58 9.28 -6.71
CA GLY A 239 40.27 9.92 -7.83
C GLY A 239 41.13 11.12 -7.44
N LEU A 240 40.83 11.79 -6.31
CA LEU A 240 41.64 12.89 -5.76
C LEU A 240 42.79 12.40 -4.86
N ILE A 241 42.62 11.26 -4.18
CA ILE A 241 43.61 10.67 -3.28
C ILE A 241 44.73 9.97 -4.08
N ILE A 242 44.39 9.26 -5.15
CA ILE A 242 45.34 8.48 -5.96
C ILE A 242 46.54 9.33 -6.43
N PRO A 243 46.39 10.56 -6.97
CA PRO A 243 47.52 11.40 -7.37
C PRO A 243 48.38 11.91 -6.21
N VAL A 244 47.81 12.08 -5.02
CA VAL A 244 48.50 12.60 -3.82
C VAL A 244 49.36 11.50 -3.17
N CYS A 245 48.90 10.25 -3.24
CA CYS A 245 49.60 9.09 -2.68
C CYS A 245 50.63 8.44 -3.62
N GLN A 246 50.79 8.93 -4.86
CA GLN A 246 51.76 8.36 -5.79
C GLN A 246 53.21 8.74 -5.44
N SER A 247 54.07 7.72 -5.35
CA SER A 247 55.53 7.88 -5.25
C SER A 247 56.08 8.67 -6.45
N GLN A 248 57.12 9.48 -6.23
CA GLN A 248 57.77 10.31 -7.27
C GLN A 248 58.11 9.54 -8.56
N LYS A 249 58.29 8.21 -8.48
CA LYS A 249 58.63 7.33 -9.59
C LYS A 249 57.45 6.91 -10.49
N LEU A 250 56.21 7.05 -10.03
CA LEU A 250 54.98 6.61 -10.74
C LEU A 250 54.04 7.76 -11.10
N ARG A 251 54.59 8.99 -11.15
CA ARG A 251 53.81 10.21 -11.36
C ARG A 251 53.12 10.16 -12.73
N ILE A 252 51.80 9.99 -12.74
CA ILE A 252 50.97 10.13 -13.94
C ILE A 252 51.23 11.53 -14.53
N ARG A 253 51.80 11.60 -15.73
CA ARG A 253 52.23 12.84 -16.37
C ARG A 253 51.69 12.86 -17.80
N GLY A 254 51.19 14.01 -18.27
CA GLY A 254 50.62 14.16 -19.62
C GLY A 254 49.10 14.26 -19.65
N GLU A 255 48.48 13.87 -20.77
CA GLU A 255 47.04 14.01 -21.04
C GLU A 255 46.14 13.21 -20.09
N LEU A 256 46.59 12.05 -19.62
CA LEU A 256 45.83 11.18 -18.72
C LEU A 256 45.50 11.88 -17.38
N TRP A 257 46.41 12.71 -16.84
CA TRP A 257 46.16 13.46 -15.61
C TRP A 257 45.11 14.57 -15.82
N ARG A 258 45.11 15.21 -17.00
CA ARG A 258 44.11 16.24 -17.36
C ARG A 258 42.72 15.61 -17.47
N TRP A 259 42.63 14.43 -18.10
CA TRP A 259 41.37 13.72 -18.25
C TRP A 259 40.84 13.23 -16.90
N LEU A 260 41.70 12.63 -16.05
CA LEU A 260 41.31 12.17 -14.72
C LEU A 260 40.88 13.32 -13.80
N SER A 261 41.56 14.48 -13.86
CA SER A 261 41.18 15.69 -13.11
C SER A 261 39.85 16.26 -13.57
N CYS A 262 39.61 16.32 -14.89
CA CYS A 262 38.32 16.74 -15.41
C CYS A 262 37.20 15.78 -15.00
N TYR A 263 37.45 14.47 -15.05
CA TYR A 263 36.50 13.45 -14.65
C TYR A 263 36.11 13.58 -13.17
N THR A 264 37.09 13.69 -12.27
CA THR A 264 36.81 13.85 -10.82
C THR A 264 36.08 15.14 -10.51
N CYS A 265 36.45 16.27 -11.13
CA CYS A 265 35.72 17.52 -10.99
C CYS A 265 34.27 17.42 -11.49
N GLY A 266 34.04 16.72 -12.61
CA GLY A 266 32.69 16.46 -13.13
C GLY A 266 31.84 15.65 -12.17
N LEU A 267 32.39 14.58 -11.58
CA LEU A 267 31.69 13.78 -10.57
C LEU A 267 31.33 14.58 -9.33
N VAL A 268 32.24 15.44 -8.85
CA VAL A 268 31.98 16.35 -7.73
C VAL A 268 30.84 17.32 -8.05
N CYS A 269 30.80 17.89 -9.25
CA CYS A 269 29.71 18.79 -9.65
C CYS A 269 28.36 18.07 -9.66
N ILE A 270 28.30 16.84 -10.19
CA ILE A 270 27.08 16.03 -10.18
C ILE A 270 26.65 15.74 -8.73
N ALA A 271 27.60 15.38 -7.86
CA ALA A 271 27.33 15.12 -6.44
C ALA A 271 26.71 16.36 -5.76
N CYS A 272 27.27 17.55 -5.98
CA CYS A 272 26.75 18.79 -5.41
C CYS A 272 25.35 19.14 -5.94
N VAL A 273 25.07 18.92 -7.23
CA VAL A 273 23.74 19.19 -7.80
C VAL A 273 22.68 18.23 -7.24
N LEU A 274 23.04 16.95 -7.08
CA LEU A 274 22.14 15.94 -6.51
C LEU A 274 21.84 16.22 -5.03
N ASP A 275 22.86 16.55 -4.24
CA ASP A 275 22.69 16.93 -2.83
C ASP A 275 21.86 18.22 -2.73
N GLY A 276 22.16 19.19 -3.61
CA GLY A 276 21.41 20.43 -3.77
C GLY A 276 19.91 20.22 -3.98
N ALA A 277 19.59 19.37 -4.96
CA ALA A 277 18.21 19.00 -5.26
C ALA A 277 17.54 18.26 -4.08
N ALA A 278 18.29 17.42 -3.37
CA ALA A 278 17.81 16.72 -2.19
C ALA A 278 17.47 17.68 -1.05
N GLY A 279 18.35 18.65 -0.77
CA GLY A 279 18.14 19.69 0.23
C GLY A 279 16.93 20.57 -0.08
N VAL A 280 16.75 20.96 -1.35
CA VAL A 280 15.54 21.68 -1.78
C VAL A 280 14.29 20.85 -1.56
N LEU A 281 14.26 19.59 -1.99
CA LEU A 281 13.09 18.72 -1.77
C LEU A 281 12.77 18.52 -0.27
N TRP A 282 13.78 18.44 0.58
CA TRP A 282 13.61 18.40 2.02
C TRP A 282 12.95 19.67 2.56
N MET A 283 13.44 20.85 2.16
CA MET A 283 12.89 22.14 2.60
C MET A 283 11.45 22.38 2.17
N TRP A 284 11.05 21.81 1.03
CA TRP A 284 9.65 21.89 0.57
C TRP A 284 8.68 21.08 1.44
N GLU A 285 9.15 20.01 2.07
CA GLU A 285 8.29 19.14 2.87
C GLU A 285 8.28 19.57 4.35
N GLU A 286 9.45 19.79 4.94
CA GLU A 286 9.57 20.08 6.38
C GLU A 286 9.66 21.58 6.68
N GLY A 287 9.82 22.42 5.64
CA GLY A 287 10.05 23.85 5.74
C GLY A 287 11.54 24.26 5.71
N PRO A 288 11.81 25.57 5.58
CA PRO A 288 13.17 26.10 5.52
C PRO A 288 13.90 25.89 6.87
N SER A 289 15.12 25.37 6.82
CA SER A 289 15.97 25.20 8.01
C SER A 289 17.38 25.74 7.76
N VAL A 290 17.91 26.48 8.72
CA VAL A 290 19.27 27.06 8.63
C VAL A 290 20.33 25.95 8.46
N ALA A 291 20.09 24.79 9.07
CA ALA A 291 20.95 23.61 8.97
C ALA A 291 21.08 23.04 7.55
N VAL A 292 20.11 23.30 6.66
CA VAL A 292 20.16 22.88 5.25
C VAL A 292 20.55 24.05 4.34
N ILE A 293 20.03 25.26 4.61
CA ILE A 293 20.30 26.45 3.80
C ILE A 293 21.78 26.82 3.77
N LEU A 294 22.47 26.79 4.91
CA LEU A 294 23.90 27.14 4.96
C LEU A 294 24.76 26.17 4.14
N PRO A 295 24.64 24.82 4.32
CA PRO A 295 25.31 23.86 3.44
C PRO A 295 24.99 24.05 1.96
N GLU A 296 23.73 24.28 1.58
CA GLU A 296 23.33 24.54 0.19
C GLU A 296 24.05 25.74 -0.43
N ILE A 297 24.13 26.86 0.30
CA ILE A 297 24.86 28.04 -0.18
C ILE A 297 26.34 27.70 -0.36
N THR A 298 26.94 26.97 0.59
CA THR A 298 28.35 26.56 0.46
C THR A 298 28.57 25.60 -0.71
N LEU A 299 27.65 24.66 -0.96
CA LEU A 299 27.70 23.73 -2.07
C LEU A 299 27.56 24.43 -3.42
N SER A 300 26.64 25.38 -3.53
CA SER A 300 26.48 26.18 -4.76
C SER A 300 27.75 26.96 -5.10
N TYR A 301 28.38 27.61 -4.11
CA TYR A 301 29.65 28.29 -4.29
C TYR A 301 30.77 27.33 -4.71
N LEU A 302 30.90 26.20 -4.02
CA LEU A 302 31.92 25.19 -4.33
C LEU A 302 31.72 24.60 -5.73
N THR A 303 30.48 24.39 -6.17
CA THR A 303 30.15 23.90 -7.51
C THR A 303 30.58 24.87 -8.61
N VAL A 304 30.32 26.17 -8.42
CA VAL A 304 30.75 27.20 -9.37
C VAL A 304 32.28 27.23 -9.45
N VAL A 305 32.97 27.20 -8.31
CA VAL A 305 34.43 27.20 -8.26
C VAL A 305 35.00 25.95 -8.93
N THR A 306 34.51 24.75 -8.64
CA THR A 306 35.01 23.50 -9.24
C THR A 306 34.74 23.45 -10.74
N PHE A 307 33.59 23.94 -11.21
CA PHE A 307 33.28 24.04 -12.64
C PHE A 307 34.21 25.01 -13.38
N LEU A 308 34.48 26.18 -12.81
CA LEU A 308 35.45 27.14 -13.36
C LEU A 308 36.87 26.55 -13.42
N VAL A 309 37.26 25.77 -12.42
CA VAL A 309 38.56 25.07 -12.43
C VAL A 309 38.59 23.98 -13.51
N ALA A 310 37.52 23.20 -13.67
CA ALA A 310 37.47 22.15 -14.70
C ALA A 310 37.54 22.73 -16.11
N THR A 311 36.78 23.79 -16.39
CA THR A 311 36.74 24.46 -17.70
C THR A 311 38.08 25.10 -18.06
N THR A 312 38.75 25.74 -17.11
CA THR A 312 40.08 26.33 -17.32
C THR A 312 41.16 25.27 -17.64
N VAL A 313 41.09 24.10 -17.01
CA VAL A 313 42.00 22.96 -17.30
C VAL A 313 41.76 22.34 -18.70
N LEU A 314 40.51 22.36 -19.18
CA LEU A 314 40.14 21.83 -20.49
C LEU A 314 40.52 22.77 -21.65
N PHE A 315 40.13 24.05 -21.56
CA PHE A 315 40.14 24.96 -22.71
C PHE A 315 41.40 25.82 -22.84
N GLN A 316 42.10 26.18 -21.76
CA GLN A 316 43.26 27.08 -21.82
C GLN A 316 44.42 26.62 -20.92
N PRO A 317 45.16 25.56 -21.30
CA PRO A 317 46.29 25.07 -20.51
C PRO A 317 47.45 26.07 -20.42
N ALA A 318 47.58 26.99 -21.40
CA ALA A 318 48.66 27.98 -21.45
C ALA A 318 48.43 29.15 -20.47
N ASP A 319 47.20 29.63 -20.30
CA ASP A 319 46.87 30.74 -19.39
C ASP A 319 46.93 30.33 -17.90
N PHE A 320 46.80 29.02 -17.62
CA PHE A 320 46.99 28.46 -16.29
C PHE A 320 48.40 28.70 -15.72
N SER A 321 49.40 28.84 -16.61
CA SER A 321 50.78 29.16 -16.23
C SER A 321 50.97 30.63 -15.82
N HIS A 322 50.04 31.52 -16.20
CA HIS A 322 50.10 32.96 -15.92
C HIS A 322 49.52 33.33 -14.54
N LEU A 323 48.70 32.46 -13.93
CA LEU A 323 48.28 32.55 -12.53
C LEU A 323 49.44 32.15 -11.58
N LYS A 324 50.51 32.95 -11.61
CA LYS A 324 51.78 32.72 -10.86
C LYS A 324 51.69 32.91 -9.35
N SER A 325 50.48 33.11 -8.80
CA SER A 325 50.28 33.20 -7.35
C SER A 325 50.20 31.82 -6.74
N LYS A 326 51.22 31.44 -5.94
CA LYS A 326 51.22 30.23 -5.10
C LYS A 326 49.93 30.07 -4.27
N LYS A 327 49.24 31.18 -3.97
CA LYS A 327 47.98 31.21 -3.20
C LYS A 327 46.79 30.72 -4.04
N ALA A 328 46.70 31.14 -5.31
CA ALA A 328 45.64 30.73 -6.24
C ALA A 328 45.70 29.22 -6.57
N HIS A 329 46.93 28.70 -6.71
CA HIS A 329 47.16 27.27 -6.96
C HIS A 329 46.78 26.40 -5.75
N ARG A 330 46.99 26.90 -4.52
CA ARG A 330 46.51 26.23 -3.29
C ARG A 330 44.99 26.26 -3.19
N THR A 331 44.34 27.40 -3.43
CA THR A 331 42.88 27.52 -3.32
C THR A 331 42.13 26.64 -4.34
N MET A 332 42.65 26.48 -5.56
CA MET A 332 42.07 25.54 -6.54
C MET A 332 42.24 24.08 -6.15
N GLY A 333 43.36 23.70 -5.52
CA GLY A 333 43.61 22.32 -5.09
C GLY A 333 42.71 21.84 -3.94
N TYR A 334 42.19 22.76 -3.11
CA TYR A 334 41.31 22.42 -1.98
C TYR A 334 39.82 22.50 -2.30
N ALA A 335 39.42 23.08 -3.44
CA ALA A 335 38.01 23.26 -3.80
C ALA A 335 37.29 21.91 -3.99
N ALA A 336 37.87 20.98 -4.76
CA ALA A 336 37.27 19.67 -5.00
C ALA A 336 37.21 18.78 -3.73
N PRO A 337 38.28 18.65 -2.92
CA PRO A 337 38.20 17.96 -1.63
C PRO A 337 37.20 18.59 -0.65
N GLY A 338 37.13 19.92 -0.61
CA GLY A 338 36.16 20.65 0.23
C GLY A 338 34.72 20.39 -0.20
N ALA A 339 34.45 20.36 -1.50
CA ALA A 339 33.15 20.02 -2.06
C ALA A 339 32.73 18.58 -1.74
N VAL A 340 33.65 17.61 -1.86
CA VAL A 340 33.41 16.23 -1.45
C VAL A 340 33.02 16.17 0.03
N LEU A 341 33.78 16.82 0.91
CA LEU A 341 33.48 16.83 2.33
C LEU A 341 32.13 17.49 2.64
N ALA A 342 31.82 18.61 1.98
CA ALA A 342 30.54 19.30 2.14
C ALA A 342 29.36 18.42 1.73
N VAL A 343 29.44 17.74 0.57
CA VAL A 343 28.40 16.80 0.13
C VAL A 343 28.24 15.66 1.11
N LEU A 344 29.34 15.03 1.57
CA LEU A 344 29.26 13.93 2.52
C LEU A 344 28.57 14.35 3.83
N LEU A 345 28.91 15.52 4.37
CA LEU A 345 28.32 16.02 5.62
C LEU A 345 26.84 16.36 5.44
N SER A 346 26.50 17.07 4.35
CA SER A 346 25.12 17.47 4.02
C SER A 346 24.23 16.26 3.73
N SER A 347 24.66 15.34 2.86
CA SER A 347 23.96 14.10 2.58
C SER A 347 23.78 13.24 3.84
N CYS A 348 24.81 13.13 4.70
CA CYS A 348 24.67 12.39 5.97
C CYS A 348 23.62 13.01 6.88
N PHE A 349 23.57 14.35 6.96
CA PHE A 349 22.52 15.05 7.69
C PHE A 349 21.14 14.75 7.11
N LEU A 350 20.96 14.89 5.79
CA LEU A 350 19.68 14.60 5.13
C LEU A 350 19.24 13.15 5.33
N ILE A 351 20.15 12.17 5.15
CA ILE A 351 19.86 10.75 5.35
C ILE A 351 19.45 10.48 6.80
N ARG A 352 20.15 11.06 7.78
CA ARG A 352 19.82 10.92 9.20
C ARG A 352 18.44 11.51 9.51
N SER A 353 18.14 12.70 9.00
CA SER A 353 16.86 13.37 9.21
C SER A 353 15.71 12.60 8.54
N VAL A 354 15.93 12.07 7.34
CA VAL A 354 14.97 11.16 6.66
C VAL A 354 14.74 9.88 7.47
N TYR A 355 15.80 9.28 8.00
CA TYR A 355 15.69 8.09 8.84
C TYR A 355 14.86 8.34 10.09
N GLN A 356 15.08 9.47 10.77
CA GLN A 356 14.25 9.87 11.92
C GLN A 356 12.78 10.02 11.54
N ARG A 357 12.47 10.58 10.36
CA ARG A 357 11.08 10.71 9.90
C ARG A 357 10.42 9.35 9.63
N HIS A 358 11.19 8.42 9.08
CA HIS A 358 10.74 7.05 8.82
C HIS A 358 10.28 6.31 10.09
N GLU A 359 10.92 6.55 11.24
CA GLU A 359 10.54 5.91 12.51
C GLU A 359 9.12 6.25 12.99
N GLY A 360 8.52 7.30 12.43
CA GLY A 360 7.11 7.66 12.66
C GLY A 360 6.11 6.76 11.94
N GLY A 361 6.55 5.86 11.06
CA GLY A 361 5.73 4.83 10.41
C GLY A 361 6.07 3.43 10.89
N CYS A 362 5.42 2.43 10.29
CA CYS A 362 5.66 1.00 10.57
C CYS A 362 6.10 0.21 9.33
N THR A 363 6.18 0.86 8.18
CA THR A 363 6.72 0.25 6.96
C THR A 363 8.20 -0.06 7.09
N LYS A 364 8.69 -1.02 6.30
CA LYS A 364 10.13 -1.27 6.18
C LYS A 364 10.82 -0.08 5.52
N PHE A 365 12.06 0.17 5.94
CA PHE A 365 12.90 1.20 5.32
C PHE A 365 13.21 0.82 3.87
N MET A 366 13.37 1.83 3.01
CA MET A 366 13.64 1.62 1.59
C MET A 366 15.01 0.97 1.40
N ASP A 367 15.05 -0.12 0.62
CA ASP A 367 16.31 -0.74 0.20
C ASP A 367 16.97 0.10 -0.89
N VAL A 368 18.18 0.60 -0.61
CA VAL A 368 18.99 1.42 -1.51
C VAL A 368 20.18 0.65 -2.09
N THR A 369 20.33 -0.64 -1.77
CA THR A 369 21.51 -1.44 -2.13
C THR A 369 21.72 -1.51 -3.64
N VAL A 370 20.67 -1.83 -4.40
CA VAL A 370 20.73 -1.90 -5.88
C VAL A 370 21.04 -0.53 -6.48
N LEU A 371 20.48 0.55 -5.92
CA LEU A 371 20.73 1.92 -6.37
C LEU A 371 22.21 2.29 -6.16
N VAL A 372 22.77 1.99 -4.98
CA VAL A 372 24.18 2.22 -4.66
C VAL A 372 25.08 1.42 -5.58
N ALA A 373 24.83 0.11 -5.74
CA ALA A 373 25.66 -0.78 -6.54
C ALA A 373 25.67 -0.40 -8.03
N SER A 374 24.48 -0.13 -8.59
CA SER A 374 24.36 0.30 -10.00
C SER A 374 25.03 1.65 -10.24
N THR A 375 24.84 2.63 -9.34
CA THR A 375 25.50 3.94 -9.43
C THR A 375 27.02 3.79 -9.33
N ALA A 376 27.51 3.01 -8.37
CA ALA A 376 28.94 2.80 -8.17
C ALA A 376 29.59 2.15 -9.39
N ALA A 377 28.93 1.16 -10.01
CA ALA A 377 29.41 0.51 -11.23
C ALA A 377 29.53 1.51 -12.39
N VAL A 378 28.52 2.35 -12.61
CA VAL A 378 28.51 3.37 -13.67
C VAL A 378 29.63 4.40 -13.46
N VAL A 379 29.81 4.86 -12.22
CA VAL A 379 30.78 5.91 -11.90
C VAL A 379 32.22 5.37 -11.80
N ALA A 380 32.42 4.07 -11.57
CA ALA A 380 33.74 3.45 -11.55
C ALA A 380 34.22 2.97 -12.94
N LEU A 381 33.30 2.75 -13.89
CA LEU A 381 33.62 2.16 -15.20
C LEU A 381 34.74 2.91 -15.96
N PRO A 382 34.75 4.26 -16.03
CA PRO A 382 35.80 4.99 -16.74
C PRO A 382 37.18 4.90 -16.06
N LEU A 383 37.22 4.65 -14.75
CA LEU A 383 38.45 4.45 -13.99
C LEU A 383 39.06 3.06 -14.24
N LEU A 384 38.22 2.05 -14.51
CA LEU A 384 38.67 0.68 -14.78
C LEU A 384 39.17 0.49 -16.21
N VAL A 385 38.49 1.11 -17.20
CA VAL A 385 38.85 0.95 -18.62
C VAL A 385 40.17 1.66 -18.97
N GLY A 386 40.53 2.75 -18.27
CA GLY A 386 41.78 3.47 -18.49
C GLY A 386 43.06 2.74 -18.05
N GLY A 387 42.96 1.64 -17.30
CA GLY A 387 44.11 0.87 -16.79
C GLY A 387 44.58 -0.30 -17.66
N GLY A 388 43.84 -0.67 -18.72
CA GLY A 388 44.06 -1.90 -19.49
C GLY A 388 44.89 -1.78 -20.79
N GLY A 389 45.32 -0.58 -21.19
CA GLY A 389 45.98 -0.33 -22.47
C GLY A 389 47.49 -0.12 -22.37
N GLY A 390 48.27 -1.15 -22.05
CA GLY A 390 49.73 -1.02 -22.00
C GLY A 390 50.48 -2.34 -21.87
N GLY A 391 50.54 -3.13 -22.94
CA GLY A 391 51.39 -4.33 -22.98
C GLY A 391 51.47 -4.99 -24.37
N GLY A 392 52.64 -4.86 -25.01
CA GLY A 392 53.09 -5.65 -26.17
C GLY A 392 53.16 -4.86 -27.49
N GLY A 393 54.28 -4.70 -28.18
CA GLY A 393 55.65 -5.17 -27.99
C GLY A 393 56.55 -4.50 -29.03
N GLY A 394 57.80 -4.21 -28.65
CA GLY A 394 58.85 -3.82 -29.59
C GLY A 394 59.64 -5.04 -30.05
N GLY A 395 59.96 -5.08 -31.35
CA GLY A 395 60.86 -6.06 -31.96
C GLY A 395 61.09 -5.69 -33.41
N GLY A 396 62.24 -5.07 -33.71
CA GLY A 396 62.60 -4.59 -35.04
C GLY A 396 63.13 -5.68 -35.97
N GLY A 397 63.37 -5.30 -37.24
CA GLY A 397 64.16 -6.11 -38.17
C GLY A 397 63.81 -5.91 -39.64
N GLY A 398 64.50 -4.96 -40.27
CA GLY A 398 65.00 -4.91 -41.66
C GLY A 398 64.33 -5.65 -42.82
N GLY A 399 64.20 -4.91 -43.94
CA GLY A 399 64.70 -5.38 -45.24
C GLY A 399 63.66 -5.61 -46.35
N GLY A 400 63.95 -5.03 -47.52
CA GLY A 400 63.68 -5.68 -48.81
C GLY A 400 62.61 -5.04 -49.67
N GLY A 401 63.02 -4.46 -50.80
CA GLY A 401 62.14 -3.82 -51.78
C GLY A 401 61.32 -4.79 -52.65
N GLY A 402 60.53 -4.21 -53.55
CA GLY A 402 60.27 -4.80 -54.86
C GLY A 402 58.81 -5.09 -55.20
N GLY A 403 58.25 -4.23 -56.07
CA GLY A 403 57.65 -4.67 -57.34
C GLY A 403 56.28 -5.36 -57.37
N GLY A 404 55.35 -4.73 -58.10
CA GLY A 404 54.65 -5.42 -59.20
C GLY A 404 53.31 -6.09 -58.90
N GLY A 405 52.25 -5.52 -59.49
CA GLY A 405 51.41 -6.21 -60.47
C GLY A 405 50.32 -7.18 -60.01
N GLY A 406 49.08 -6.88 -60.44
CA GLY A 406 48.26 -7.87 -61.16
C GLY A 406 47.21 -8.67 -60.37
N GLY A 407 45.94 -8.34 -60.61
CA GLY A 407 44.95 -9.26 -61.20
C GLY A 407 44.32 -10.39 -60.36
N GLY A 408 42.98 -10.37 -60.31
CA GLY A 408 42.17 -11.54 -60.66
C GLY A 408 41.53 -12.39 -59.55
N GLY A 409 40.19 -12.28 -59.43
CA GLY A 409 39.27 -13.41 -59.58
C GLY A 409 38.97 -14.35 -58.40
N GLY A 410 37.70 -14.35 -57.98
CA GLY A 410 36.84 -15.56 -58.05
C GLY A 410 36.56 -16.38 -56.78
N GLY A 411 35.25 -16.58 -56.51
CA GLY A 411 34.66 -17.69 -55.72
C GLY A 411 34.44 -17.36 -54.24
N GLY A 412 33.28 -17.56 -53.60
CA GLY A 412 32.12 -18.39 -53.92
C GLY A 412 31.82 -19.28 -52.70
N GLY A 413 30.66 -19.10 -52.06
CA GLY A 413 30.14 -19.92 -50.94
C GLY A 413 29.54 -19.03 -49.84
N GLY A 414 28.25 -19.01 -49.50
CA GLY A 414 27.20 -20.02 -49.65
C GLY A 414 26.85 -20.54 -48.25
N GLY A 415 25.84 -19.96 -47.58
CA GLY A 415 25.30 -20.48 -46.31
C GLY A 415 24.34 -19.50 -45.61
N PRO A 416 23.31 -19.97 -44.88
CA PRO A 416 21.93 -19.56 -45.15
C PRO A 416 21.29 -18.60 -44.13
N ALA A 417 20.22 -17.94 -44.58
CA ALA A 417 19.35 -17.05 -43.80
C ALA A 417 18.41 -17.83 -42.83
N PRO A 418 18.01 -17.22 -41.70
CA PRO A 418 17.06 -17.82 -40.76
C PRO A 418 15.59 -17.56 -41.12
N PRO A 419 14.66 -18.46 -40.76
CA PRO A 419 13.23 -18.32 -41.08
C PRO A 419 12.49 -17.37 -40.13
N ARG A 420 11.61 -16.55 -40.72
CA ARG A 420 10.58 -15.76 -40.03
C ARG A 420 9.36 -16.64 -39.73
N HIS A 421 8.85 -16.59 -38.50
CA HIS A 421 7.48 -17.03 -38.19
C HIS A 421 6.64 -15.88 -37.59
N ARG A 422 5.41 -15.82 -38.09
CA ARG A 422 4.33 -14.85 -37.85
C ARG A 422 3.73 -14.93 -36.43
N PRO A 423 3.02 -13.87 -36.00
CA PRO A 423 2.24 -13.85 -34.77
C PRO A 423 0.92 -14.62 -34.93
N LEU A 424 0.50 -15.27 -33.83
CA LEU A 424 -0.84 -15.84 -33.66
C LEU A 424 -1.77 -14.79 -33.04
N LEU A 425 -3.05 -14.94 -33.42
CA LEU A 425 -4.25 -14.16 -33.11
C LEU A 425 -4.38 -13.66 -31.67
#